data_AF-A0A381ZCV9-F1
#
_entry.id   AF-A0A381ZCV9-F1
#
_cell.length_a   1.000
_cell.length_b   1.000
_cell.length_c   1.000
_cell.angle_alpha   90.00
_cell.angle_beta   90.00
_cell.angle_gamma   90.00
#
_symmetry.space_group_name_H-M   'P 1'
#
loop_
_entity.id
_entity.type
_entity.pdbx_description
1 polymer ?
#
loop_
_entity_poly.entity_id
_entity_poly.type
_entity_poly.pdbx_seq_one_letter_code
_entity_poly.pdbx_strand_id
1 'polypeptide(L)'
;MHGIFKVIMEKKMIKVFQAQIIIGISFAATILLANATWAQSGGHASVGLGHGEEGYLHLQEMIKHYEFSLKMPDASDELKTHAPVALQHAKEAIKHYDEALRHGNESLGRPASMPMAEGSGGGGHQEEGSSHSHEEGSR
;
A
#
# COMPACT_ATOMS: atom_id res chain seq x y z
N MET A 1 -19.21 -30.66 59.55
CA MET A 1 -19.75 -29.78 58.48
C MET A 1 -18.76 -28.72 57.97
N HIS A 2 -17.82 -28.22 58.78
CA HIS A 2 -16.85 -27.19 58.38
C HIS A 2 -15.89 -27.57 57.24
N GLY A 3 -15.41 -28.83 57.15
CA GLY A 3 -14.46 -29.24 56.11
C GLY A 3 -15.04 -29.30 54.69
N ILE A 4 -16.31 -29.67 54.56
CA ILE A 4 -16.98 -29.83 53.24
C ILE A 4 -17.20 -28.46 52.59
N PHE A 5 -17.57 -27.44 53.38
CA PHE A 5 -17.73 -26.07 52.90
C PHE A 5 -16.42 -25.46 52.38
N LYS A 6 -15.30 -25.71 53.07
CA LYS A 6 -13.98 -25.24 52.63
C LYS A 6 -13.58 -25.81 51.27
N VAL A 7 -13.76 -27.12 51.08
CA VAL A 7 -13.43 -27.80 49.81
C VAL A 7 -14.32 -27.32 48.65
N ILE A 8 -15.60 -27.04 48.90
CA ILE A 8 -16.51 -26.48 47.88
C ILE A 8 -16.09 -25.06 47.47
N MET A 9 -15.68 -24.23 48.45
CA MET A 9 -15.19 -22.88 48.20
C MET A 9 -13.89 -22.85 47.40
N GLU A 10 -12.93 -23.72 47.71
CA GLU A 10 -11.67 -23.86 46.95
C GLU A 10 -11.93 -24.29 45.50
N LYS A 11 -12.81 -25.27 45.27
CA LYS A 11 -13.19 -25.68 43.91
C LYS A 11 -13.89 -24.56 43.13
N LYS A 12 -14.71 -23.75 43.79
CA LYS A 12 -15.34 -22.57 43.16
C LYS A 12 -14.29 -21.53 42.79
N MET A 13 -13.36 -21.20 43.68
CA MET A 13 -12.28 -20.25 43.38
C MET A 13 -11.38 -20.73 42.23
N ILE A 14 -11.05 -22.02 42.18
CA ILE A 14 -10.28 -22.59 41.08
C ILE A 14 -11.03 -22.45 39.75
N LYS A 15 -12.35 -22.72 39.72
CA LYS A 15 -13.16 -22.55 38.50
C LYS A 15 -13.24 -21.10 38.05
N VAL A 16 -13.39 -20.15 38.97
CA VAL A 16 -13.39 -18.72 38.66
C VAL A 16 -12.04 -18.29 38.11
N PHE A 17 -10.93 -18.72 38.71
CA PHE A 17 -9.58 -18.42 38.23
C PHE A 17 -9.34 -18.98 36.82
N GLN A 18 -9.75 -20.22 36.57
CA GLN A 18 -9.69 -20.84 35.23
C GLN A 18 -10.53 -20.08 34.20
N ALA A 19 -11.75 -19.64 34.57
CA ALA A 19 -12.59 -18.85 33.69
C ALA A 19 -11.95 -17.49 33.34
N GLN A 20 -11.30 -16.82 34.31
CA GLN A 20 -10.59 -15.57 34.05
C GLN A 20 -9.39 -15.76 33.12
N ILE A 21 -8.63 -16.85 33.26
CA ILE A 21 -7.55 -17.20 32.32
C ILE A 21 -8.09 -17.41 30.92
N ILE A 22 -9.18 -18.17 30.76
CA ILE A 22 -9.79 -18.43 29.46
C ILE A 22 -10.24 -17.11 28.81
N ILE A 23 -10.94 -16.25 29.57
CA ILE A 23 -11.37 -14.93 29.08
C ILE A 23 -10.16 -14.08 28.65
N GLY A 24 -9.10 -14.07 29.46
CA GLY A 24 -7.87 -13.33 29.13
C GLY A 24 -7.20 -13.84 27.85
N ILE A 25 -7.08 -15.16 27.70
CA ILE A 25 -6.51 -15.78 26.48
C ILE A 25 -7.39 -15.48 25.27
N SER A 26 -8.72 -15.64 25.39
CA SER A 26 -9.65 -15.32 24.30
C SER A 26 -9.54 -13.85 23.88
N PHE A 27 -9.47 -12.92 24.84
CA PHE A 27 -9.29 -11.51 24.55
C PHE A 27 -7.96 -11.23 23.85
N ALA A 28 -6.85 -11.78 24.36
CA ALA A 28 -5.54 -11.62 23.73
C ALA A 28 -5.50 -12.22 22.31
N ALA A 29 -6.12 -13.38 22.10
CA ALA A 29 -6.23 -14.00 20.78
C ALA A 29 -7.02 -13.13 19.79
N THR A 30 -8.12 -12.51 20.23
CA THR A 30 -8.89 -11.60 19.36
C THR A 30 -8.09 -10.37 18.95
N ILE A 31 -7.29 -9.79 19.86
CA ILE A 31 -6.43 -8.66 19.55
C ILE A 31 -5.34 -9.06 18.55
N LEU A 32 -4.67 -10.20 18.76
CA LEU A 32 -3.62 -10.67 17.86
C LEU A 32 -4.15 -10.95 16.44
N LEU A 33 -5.30 -11.60 16.34
CA LEU A 33 -5.90 -11.92 15.05
C LEU A 33 -6.34 -10.65 14.30
N ALA A 34 -6.89 -9.66 15.01
CA ALA A 34 -7.21 -8.37 14.43
C ALA A 34 -5.95 -7.71 13.85
N ASN A 35 -4.87 -7.59 14.61
CA ASN A 35 -3.63 -6.95 14.14
C ASN A 35 -3.06 -7.59 12.88
N ALA A 36 -3.09 -8.93 12.77
CA ALA A 36 -2.61 -9.64 11.58
C ALA A 36 -3.41 -9.25 10.31
N THR A 37 -4.73 -9.14 10.42
CA THR A 37 -5.58 -8.74 9.28
C THR A 37 -5.33 -7.30 8.84
N TRP A 38 -5.16 -6.37 9.80
CA TRP A 38 -4.82 -4.97 9.53
C TRP A 38 -3.46 -4.82 8.83
N ALA A 39 -2.44 -5.58 9.28
CA ALA A 39 -1.12 -5.58 8.65
C ALA A 39 -1.16 -6.09 7.20
N GLN A 40 -1.92 -7.16 6.93
CA GLN A 40 -2.07 -7.70 5.58
C GLN A 40 -2.81 -6.73 4.64
N SER A 41 -3.91 -6.10 5.10
CA SER A 41 -4.64 -5.12 4.30
C SER A 41 -3.79 -3.87 4.01
N GLY A 42 -2.99 -3.43 4.98
CA GLY A 42 -2.07 -2.31 4.80
C GLY A 42 -0.98 -2.59 3.75
N GLY A 43 -0.44 -3.81 3.73
CA GLY A 43 0.56 -4.22 2.74
C GLY A 43 0.04 -4.27 1.31
N HIS A 44 -1.18 -4.75 1.08
CA HIS A 44 -1.77 -4.73 -0.26
C HIS A 44 -2.13 -3.31 -0.71
N ALA A 45 -2.61 -2.48 0.22
CA ALA A 45 -2.92 -1.08 -0.07
C ALA A 45 -1.67 -0.26 -0.40
N SER A 46 -0.51 -0.53 0.24
CA SER A 46 0.75 0.15 -0.08
C SER A 46 1.29 -0.22 -1.46
N VAL A 47 1.24 -1.50 -1.85
CA VAL A 47 1.62 -1.94 -3.20
C VAL A 47 0.69 -1.36 -4.26
N GLY A 48 -0.62 -1.39 -4.02
CA GLY A 48 -1.61 -0.78 -4.91
C GLY A 48 -1.41 0.72 -5.08
N LEU A 49 -1.03 1.42 -4.00
CA LEU A 49 -0.68 2.83 -4.05
C LEU A 49 0.57 3.08 -4.91
N GLY A 50 1.59 2.24 -4.78
CA GLY A 50 2.79 2.29 -5.64
C GLY A 50 2.48 2.16 -7.14
N HIS A 51 1.66 1.17 -7.52
CA HIS A 51 1.18 1.07 -8.91
C HIS A 51 0.36 2.29 -9.36
N GLY A 52 -0.36 2.92 -8.42
CA GLY A 52 -1.03 4.19 -8.66
C GLY A 52 -0.05 5.32 -9.00
N GLU A 53 1.04 5.43 -8.25
CA GLU A 53 2.10 6.42 -8.47
C GLU A 53 2.79 6.19 -9.83
N GLU A 54 3.10 4.94 -10.18
CA GLU A 54 3.65 4.58 -11.50
C GLU A 54 2.68 4.89 -12.65
N GLY A 55 1.39 4.56 -12.49
CA GLY A 55 0.35 4.87 -13.46
C GLY A 55 0.21 6.37 -13.72
N TYR A 56 0.35 7.19 -12.68
CA TYR A 56 0.37 8.64 -12.81
C TYR A 56 1.55 9.14 -13.67
N LEU A 57 2.76 8.61 -13.43
CA LEU A 57 3.94 8.97 -14.20
C LEU A 57 3.83 8.55 -15.67
N HIS A 58 3.31 7.35 -15.94
CA HIS A 58 3.03 6.91 -17.30
C HIS A 58 2.07 7.84 -18.04
N LEU A 59 1.05 8.34 -17.34
CA LEU A 59 0.07 9.25 -17.91
C LEU A 59 0.68 10.63 -18.20
N GLN A 60 1.54 11.15 -17.32
CA GLN A 60 2.32 12.36 -17.58
C GLN A 60 3.21 12.21 -18.81
N GLU A 61 3.92 11.08 -18.94
CA GLU A 61 4.82 10.85 -20.08
C GLU A 61 4.03 10.67 -21.39
N MET A 62 2.90 9.98 -21.35
CA MET A 62 1.97 9.89 -22.48
C MET A 62 1.50 11.27 -22.95
N ILE A 63 1.16 12.18 -22.02
CA ILE A 63 0.79 13.56 -22.36
C ILE A 63 1.94 14.28 -23.07
N LYS A 64 3.17 14.18 -22.56
CA LYS A 64 4.35 14.78 -23.20
C LYS A 64 4.54 14.25 -24.61
N HIS A 65 4.43 12.94 -24.82
CA HIS A 65 4.54 12.34 -26.14
C HIS A 65 3.49 12.86 -27.11
N TYR A 66 2.22 12.94 -26.71
CA TYR A 66 1.17 13.50 -27.56
C TYR A 66 1.41 14.97 -27.88
N GLU A 67 1.76 15.79 -26.89
CA GLU A 67 2.04 17.22 -27.09
C GLU A 67 3.27 17.46 -27.97
N PHE A 68 4.29 16.60 -27.87
CA PHE A 68 5.45 16.63 -28.76
C PHE A 68 5.06 16.23 -30.18
N SER A 69 4.43 15.07 -30.36
CA SER A 69 4.06 14.55 -31.68
C SER A 69 3.12 15.48 -32.44
N LEU A 70 2.21 16.18 -31.76
CA LEU A 70 1.32 17.18 -32.39
C LEU A 70 2.06 18.42 -32.93
N LYS A 71 3.27 18.72 -32.44
CA LYS A 71 4.08 19.85 -32.91
C LYS A 71 4.94 19.48 -34.13
N MET A 72 5.05 18.20 -34.46
CA MET A 72 5.86 17.73 -35.56
C MET A 72 5.21 18.10 -36.91
N PRO A 73 5.98 18.58 -37.91
CA PRO A 73 5.44 19.02 -39.19
C PRO A 73 4.80 17.88 -40.00
N ASP A 74 5.24 16.65 -39.77
CA ASP A 74 4.77 15.41 -40.39
C ASP A 74 3.72 14.67 -39.55
N ALA A 75 3.15 15.31 -38.52
CA ALA A 75 2.06 14.74 -37.73
C ALA A 75 0.89 14.29 -38.63
N SER A 76 0.51 13.02 -38.52
CA SER A 76 -0.57 12.42 -39.32
C SER A 76 -1.92 13.07 -39.03
N ASP A 77 -2.84 13.02 -40.00
CA ASP A 77 -4.20 13.53 -39.83
C ASP A 77 -4.97 12.76 -38.75
N GLU A 78 -4.71 11.47 -38.60
CA GLU A 78 -5.28 10.63 -37.54
C GLU A 78 -4.82 11.11 -36.16
N LEU A 79 -3.53 11.41 -35.99
CA LEU A 79 -3.01 11.95 -34.74
C LEU A 79 -3.62 13.32 -34.44
N LYS A 80 -3.68 14.22 -35.42
CA LYS A 80 -4.30 15.55 -35.27
C LYS A 80 -5.78 15.48 -34.88
N THR A 81 -6.48 14.45 -35.35
CA THR A 81 -7.91 14.24 -35.10
C THR A 81 -8.16 13.66 -33.70
N HIS A 82 -7.40 12.65 -33.28
CA HIS A 82 -7.68 11.91 -32.05
C HIS A 82 -6.87 12.34 -30.82
N ALA A 83 -5.65 12.83 -31.02
CA ALA A 83 -4.78 13.21 -29.90
C ALA A 83 -5.35 14.32 -28.99
N PRO A 84 -6.09 15.34 -29.49
CA PRO A 84 -6.70 16.34 -28.60
C PRO A 84 -7.66 15.74 -27.58
N VAL A 85 -8.48 14.77 -28.00
CA VAL A 85 -9.43 14.06 -27.12
C VAL A 85 -8.67 13.14 -26.14
N ALA A 86 -7.66 12.42 -26.63
CA ALA A 86 -6.79 11.60 -25.78
C ALA A 86 -6.08 12.45 -24.71
N LEU A 87 -5.56 13.62 -25.08
CA LEU A 87 -4.94 14.57 -24.16
C LEU A 87 -5.92 15.11 -23.12
N GLN A 88 -7.16 15.40 -23.51
CA GLN A 88 -8.20 15.81 -22.56
C GLN A 88 -8.45 14.72 -21.52
N HIS A 89 -8.67 13.48 -21.95
CA HIS A 89 -8.89 12.35 -21.04
C HIS A 89 -7.69 12.07 -20.15
N ALA A 90 -6.46 12.19 -20.68
CA ALA A 90 -5.24 12.02 -19.90
C ALA A 90 -5.11 13.10 -18.81
N LYS A 91 -5.37 14.36 -19.16
CA LYS A 91 -5.33 15.48 -18.19
C LYS A 91 -6.42 15.38 -17.13
N GLU A 92 -7.58 14.83 -17.48
CA GLU A 92 -8.66 14.54 -16.53
C GLU A 92 -8.31 13.36 -15.62
N ALA A 93 -7.77 12.27 -16.18
CA ALA A 93 -7.31 11.13 -15.41
C ALA A 93 -6.20 11.49 -14.41
N ILE A 94 -5.27 12.40 -14.75
CA ILE A 94 -4.27 12.93 -13.80
C ILE A 94 -4.95 13.50 -12.54
N LYS A 95 -6.03 14.28 -12.70
CA LYS A 95 -6.75 14.85 -11.55
C LYS A 95 -7.35 13.77 -10.66
N HIS A 96 -7.89 12.71 -11.26
CA HIS A 96 -8.43 11.58 -10.53
C HIS A 96 -7.33 10.77 -9.82
N TYR A 97 -6.16 10.62 -10.44
CA TYR A 97 -5.01 10.02 -9.79
C TYR A 97 -4.55 10.85 -8.60
N ASP A 98 -4.44 12.18 -8.73
CA ASP A 98 -4.04 13.05 -7.61
C ASP A 98 -4.98 12.85 -6.39
N GLU A 99 -6.29 12.78 -6.63
CA GLU A 99 -7.27 12.54 -5.58
C GLU A 99 -7.18 11.12 -4.99
N ALA A 100 -7.02 10.10 -5.85
CA ALA A 100 -6.87 8.71 -5.43
C ALA A 100 -5.59 8.47 -4.63
N LEU A 101 -4.46 9.06 -5.05
CA LEU A 101 -3.17 8.97 -4.36
C LEU A 101 -3.21 9.69 -3.01
N ARG A 102 -3.86 10.86 -2.94
CA ARG A 102 -4.09 11.56 -1.67
C ARG A 102 -4.85 10.67 -0.69
N HIS A 103 -6.00 10.13 -1.10
CA HIS A 103 -6.82 9.27 -0.23
C HIS A 103 -6.13 7.96 0.13
N GLY A 104 -5.37 7.37 -0.79
CA GLY A 104 -4.55 6.18 -0.51
C GLY A 104 -3.48 6.46 0.54
N ASN A 105 -2.78 7.59 0.44
CA ASN A 105 -1.80 8.01 1.46
C ASN A 105 -2.46 8.25 2.82
N GLU A 106 -3.58 8.99 2.87
CA GLU A 106 -4.36 9.21 4.10
C GLU A 106 -4.78 7.89 4.76
N SER A 107 -5.27 6.94 3.95
CA SER A 107 -5.72 5.62 4.42
C SER A 107 -4.59 4.77 4.99
N LEU A 108 -3.36 4.97 4.52
CA LEU A 108 -2.16 4.28 5.00
C LEU A 108 -1.46 5.03 6.14
N GLY A 109 -2.00 6.18 6.58
CA GLY A 109 -1.34 7.03 7.56
C GLY A 109 -0.01 7.61 7.06
N ARG A 110 0.22 7.60 5.75
CA ARG A 110 1.35 8.29 5.12
C ARG A 110 0.98 9.77 5.00
N PRO A 111 1.91 10.71 5.25
CA PRO A 111 1.66 12.10 4.88
C PRO A 111 1.35 12.12 3.39
N ALA A 112 0.30 12.85 3.00
CA ALA A 112 0.00 13.06 1.59
C ALA A 112 1.27 13.62 0.93
N SER A 113 1.89 12.83 0.04
CA SER A 113 2.99 13.34 -0.77
C SER A 113 2.48 14.55 -1.54
N MET A 114 3.31 15.58 -1.67
CA MET A 114 2.97 16.75 -2.49
C MET A 114 2.51 16.30 -3.87
N PRO A 115 1.61 17.05 -4.55
CA PRO A 115 1.21 16.73 -5.91
C PRO A 115 2.48 16.45 -6.73
N MET A 116 2.51 15.30 -7.42
CA MET A 116 3.68 14.73 -8.11
C MET A 116 4.06 15.54 -9.37
N ALA A 117 3.81 16.84 -9.37
CA ALA A 117 3.97 17.78 -10.47
C ALA A 117 5.44 18.18 -10.73
N GLU A 118 6.40 17.72 -9.93
CA GLU A 118 7.81 18.06 -10.12
C GLU A 118 8.50 16.98 -10.96
N GLY A 119 8.43 17.14 -12.28
CA GLY A 119 9.27 16.39 -13.20
C GLY A 119 10.75 16.70 -12.94
N SER A 120 11.47 15.76 -12.34
CA SER A 120 12.92 15.59 -12.50
C SER A 120 13.26 14.17 -12.08
N GLY A 121 13.97 13.45 -12.96
CA GLY A 121 14.34 12.06 -12.71
C GLY A 121 15.30 11.91 -11.55
N GLY A 122 15.30 10.69 -10.99
CA GLY A 122 16.44 10.12 -10.30
C GLY A 122 16.27 9.91 -8.79
N GLY A 123 16.41 8.64 -8.40
CA GLY A 123 17.19 8.29 -7.22
C GLY A 123 16.39 8.02 -5.94
N GLY A 124 16.23 6.73 -5.64
CA GLY A 124 15.76 6.30 -4.32
C GLY A 124 15.64 4.79 -4.14
N HIS A 125 16.41 3.96 -4.86
CA HIS A 125 16.59 2.57 -4.44
C HIS A 125 17.46 2.57 -3.19
N GLN A 126 16.85 2.35 -2.02
CA GLN A 126 17.59 1.90 -0.85
C GLN A 126 18.18 0.53 -1.17
N GLU A 127 19.50 0.48 -1.33
CA GLU A 127 20.27 -0.76 -1.36
C GLU A 127 20.14 -1.44 0.00
N GLU A 128 19.42 -2.56 0.05
CA GLU A 128 19.62 -3.56 1.09
C GLU A 128 20.60 -4.60 0.56
N GLY A 129 21.80 -4.58 1.12
CA GLY A 129 22.91 -5.42 0.74
C GLY A 129 22.61 -6.91 0.89
N SER A 130 22.98 -7.67 -0.14
CA SER A 130 23.31 -9.08 0.00
C SER A 130 24.54 -9.36 -0.85
N SER A 131 25.67 -9.42 -0.16
CA SER A 131 26.93 -9.93 -0.68
C SER A 131 26.79 -11.43 -0.98
N HIS A 132 26.50 -11.77 -2.24
CA HIS A 132 26.60 -13.13 -2.74
C HIS A 132 27.85 -13.25 -3.61
N SER A 133 28.96 -13.66 -3.00
CA SER A 133 30.20 -14.00 -3.69
C SER A 133 29.98 -15.24 -4.56
N HIS A 134 30.17 -15.11 -5.87
CA HIS A 134 30.19 -16.20 -6.83
C HIS A 134 31.64 -16.65 -7.00
N GLU A 135 31.97 -17.86 -6.55
CA GLU A 135 33.25 -18.52 -6.84
C GLU A 135 33.21 -19.05 -8.27
N GLU A 136 33.85 -18.32 -9.19
CA GLU A 136 34.07 -18.78 -10.57
C GLU A 136 35.27 -19.72 -10.60
N GLY A 137 35.02 -21.02 -10.53
CA GLY A 137 36.01 -22.05 -10.81
C GLY A 137 36.33 -22.08 -12.30
N SER A 138 37.49 -21.55 -12.69
CA SER A 138 38.05 -21.68 -14.03
C SER A 138 39.28 -22.60 -14.05
N ARG A 139 39.33 -23.34 -15.16
CA ARG A 139 40.31 -24.36 -15.59
C ARG A 139 41.75 -23.88 -15.65
#